data_AF-E9GJQ5-F1
#
_entry.id   AF-E9GJQ5-F1
#
_cell.length_a   1.000
_cell.length_b   1.000
_cell.length_c   1.000
_cell.angle_alpha   90.00
_cell.angle_beta   90.00
_cell.angle_gamma   90.00
#
_symmetry.space_group_name_H-M   'P 1'
#
loop_
_entity.id
_entity.type
_entity.pdbx_description
1 polymer ?
#
loop_
_entity_poly.entity_id
_entity_poly.type
_entity_poly.pdbx_seq_one_letter_code
_entity_poly.pdbx_strand_id
1 'polypeptide(L)'
;MINKESRVMKIQINIDGTQIFKTNSLDLWPILVRVTNSLDALPFVVSLFIGKGKPTNLEDYLKPFLEELIALQTEGLQFEDICY
;
A
#
# COMPACT_ATOMS: atom_id res chain seq x y z
N MET A 1 -14.61 -9.51 4.00
CA MET A 1 -15.95 -8.88 3.89
C MET A 1 -15.91 -7.54 4.63
N ILE A 2 -16.08 -6.44 3.91
CA ILE A 2 -16.22 -5.09 4.49
C ILE A 2 -17.59 -5.02 5.16
N ASN A 3 -17.70 -4.33 6.30
CA ASN A 3 -18.98 -4.16 6.99
C ASN A 3 -20.03 -3.55 6.03
N LYS A 4 -21.13 -4.27 5.81
CA LYS A 4 -22.10 -4.03 4.71
C LYS A 4 -22.80 -2.66 4.77
N GLU A 5 -22.70 -1.96 5.90
CA GLU A 5 -23.31 -0.64 6.12
C GLU A 5 -22.39 0.55 5.82
N SER A 6 -21.08 0.32 5.60
CA SER A 6 -20.14 1.40 5.29
C SER A 6 -19.63 1.26 3.87
N ARG A 7 -20.00 2.23 3.01
CA ARG A 7 -19.39 2.38 1.68
C ARG A 7 -17.96 2.91 1.75
N VAL A 8 -17.52 3.40 2.91
CA VAL A 8 -16.19 3.97 3.08
C VAL A 8 -15.17 2.87 3.38
N MET A 9 -14.14 2.74 2.55
CA MET A 9 -12.96 1.94 2.87
C MET A 9 -11.92 2.76 3.63
N LYS A 10 -11.52 2.28 4.81
CA LYS A 10 -10.48 2.93 5.62
C LYS A 10 -9.14 2.25 5.40
N ILE A 11 -8.30 2.88 4.60
CA ILE A 11 -6.99 2.37 4.23
C ILE A 11 -5.94 2.90 5.22
N GLN A 12 -5.08 2.01 5.71
CA GLN A 12 -3.87 2.36 6.44
C GLN A 12 -2.65 1.94 5.61
N ILE A 13 -1.70 2.87 5.48
CA ILE A 13 -0.49 2.71 4.68
C ILE A 13 0.71 2.73 5.62
N ASN A 14 1.67 1.84 5.41
CA ASN A 14 2.96 1.83 6.09
C ASN A 14 4.08 1.70 5.06
N ILE A 15 5.08 2.57 5.17
CA ILE A 15 6.25 2.60 4.30
C ILE A 15 7.47 2.72 5.20
N ASP A 16 8.18 1.62 5.39
CA ASP A 16 9.39 1.60 6.21
C ASP A 16 10.40 0.59 5.68
N GLY A 17 11.67 0.83 5.95
CA GLY A 17 12.77 0.00 5.50
C GLY A 17 13.15 -1.09 6.49
N THR A 18 13.50 -2.27 6.00
CA THR A 18 14.12 -3.31 6.81
C THR A 18 15.31 -3.94 6.10
N GLN A 19 16.39 -4.17 6.84
CA GLN A 19 17.55 -4.89 6.31
C GLN A 19 17.19 -6.36 6.10
N ILE A 20 17.41 -6.87 4.89
CA ILE A 20 17.18 -8.29 4.57
C ILE A 20 18.26 -9.14 5.24
N PHE A 21 19.50 -8.65 5.25
CA PHE A 21 20.64 -9.33 5.87
C PHE A 21 21.37 -8.37 6.80
N LYS A 22 21.72 -8.84 8.01
CA LYS A 22 22.45 -8.03 9.00
C LYS A 22 23.84 -7.57 8.54
N THR A 23 24.42 -8.29 7.57
CA THR A 23 25.82 -8.11 7.13
C THR A 23 25.95 -7.48 5.75
N ASN A 24 24.86 -7.36 4.99
CA ASN A 24 24.84 -6.75 3.67
C ASN A 24 23.92 -5.53 3.74
N SER A 25 24.29 -4.44 3.08
CA SER A 25 23.49 -3.21 3.04
C SER A 25 22.23 -3.32 2.16
N LEU A 26 21.70 -4.53 1.97
CA LEU A 26 20.51 -4.78 1.15
C LEU A 26 19.26 -4.54 2.00
N ASP A 27 18.56 -3.47 1.68
CA ASP A 27 17.35 -3.03 2.36
C ASP A 27 16.13 -3.31 1.49
N LEU A 28 15.05 -3.69 2.15
CA LEU A 28 13.71 -3.87 1.63
C LEU A 28 12.86 -2.68 2.08
N TRP A 29 12.24 -1.98 1.13
CA TRP A 29 11.28 -0.90 1.40
C TRP A 29 9.95 -1.29 0.79
N PRO A 30 9.09 -2.03 1.52
CA PRO A 30 7.74 -2.30 1.09
C PRO A 30 6.82 -1.09 1.32
N ILE A 31 5.86 -0.94 0.42
CA ILE A 31 4.61 -0.22 0.71
C ILE A 31 3.61 -1.28 1.16
N LEU A 32 3.21 -1.22 2.42
CA LEU A 32 2.22 -2.11 3.02
C LEU A 32 0.89 -1.37 3.16
N VAL A 33 -0.19 -2.05 2.79
CA VAL A 33 -1.55 -1.52 2.87
C VAL A 33 -2.42 -2.50 3.64
N ARG A 34 -3.35 -1.99 4.46
CA ARG A 34 -4.47 -2.77 5.01
C ARG A 34 -5.77 -1.98 4.98
N VAL A 35 -6.88 -2.69 4.81
CA VAL A 35 -8.24 -2.14 4.96
C VAL A 35 -8.67 -2.34 6.41
N THR A 36 -8.60 -1.28 7.21
CA THR A 36 -8.79 -1.33 8.67
C THR A 36 -10.21 -1.69 9.09
N ASN A 37 -11.20 -1.48 8.22
CA ASN A 37 -12.60 -1.83 8.44
C ASN A 37 -13.06 -3.07 7.64
N SER A 38 -12.12 -3.89 7.18
CA SER A 38 -12.39 -5.24 6.67
C SER A 38 -12.32 -6.26 7.81
N LEU A 39 -13.10 -7.34 7.71
CA LEU A 39 -12.92 -8.52 8.59
C LEU A 39 -11.54 -9.18 8.43
N ASP A 40 -10.95 -9.04 7.24
CA ASP A 40 -9.58 -9.44 6.94
C ASP A 40 -8.73 -8.18 6.83
N ALA A 41 -8.25 -7.71 7.99
CA ALA A 41 -7.50 -6.45 8.13
C ALA A 41 -5.98 -6.66 8.13
N LEU A 42 -5.51 -7.79 7.59
CA LEU A 42 -4.09 -8.10 7.48
C LEU A 42 -3.40 -7.16 6.45
N PRO A 43 -2.19 -6.66 6.74
CA PRO A 43 -1.39 -5.94 5.76
C PRO A 43 -0.98 -6.82 4.59
N PHE A 44 -0.97 -6.24 3.39
CA PHE A 44 -0.46 -6.83 2.17
C PHE A 44 0.52 -5.87 1.46
N VAL A 45 1.42 -6.43 0.66
CA VAL A 45 2.40 -5.67 -0.12
C VAL A 45 1.73 -5.14 -1.39
N VAL A 46 1.84 -3.84 -1.64
CA VAL A 46 1.39 -3.21 -2.90
C VAL A 46 2.55 -2.80 -3.81
N SER A 47 3.70 -2.49 -3.23
CA SER A 47 4.93 -2.19 -3.96
C SER A 47 6.14 -2.57 -3.12
N LEU A 48 7.26 -2.83 -3.78
CA LEU A 48 8.48 -3.29 -3.14
C LEU A 48 9.71 -2.70 -3.83
N PHE A 49 10.54 -2.00 -3.06
CA PHE A 49 11.89 -1.66 -3.46
C PHE A 49 12.90 -2.56 -2.74
N ILE A 50 13.91 -3.03 -3.49
CA ILE A 50 15.08 -3.73 -2.95
C ILE A 50 16.32 -3.03 -3.48
N GLY A 51 17.21 -2.61 -2.59
CA GLY A 51 18.43 -1.93 -3.00
C GLY A 51 19.37 -1.68 -1.84
N LYS A 52 20.45 -0.95 -2.11
CA LYS A 52 21.37 -0.55 -1.04
C LYS A 52 20.85 0.71 -0.35
N GLY A 53 20.32 0.59 0.86
CA GLY A 53 19.73 1.73 1.56
C GLY A 53 18.30 2.06 1.11
N LYS A 54 17.90 3.32 1.31
CA LYS A 54 16.57 3.84 0.93
C LYS A 54 16.43 3.94 -0.60
N PRO A 55 15.19 3.95 -1.14
CA PRO A 55 14.96 4.24 -2.56
C PRO A 55 15.61 5.58 -2.94
N THR A 56 16.50 5.56 -3.92
CA THR A 56 17.25 6.76 -4.33
C THR A 56 16.41 7.73 -5.15
N ASN A 57 15.47 7.19 -5.95
CA ASN A 57 14.47 7.97 -6.67
C ASN A 57 13.11 7.73 -6.04
N LEU A 58 12.63 8.70 -5.25
CA LEU A 58 11.31 8.63 -4.63
C LEU A 58 10.18 8.73 -5.64
N GLU A 59 10.39 9.40 -6.78
CA GLU A 59 9.38 9.49 -7.82
C GLU A 59 9.13 8.11 -8.43
N ASP A 60 10.19 7.42 -8.88
CA ASP A 60 10.04 6.07 -9.45
C ASP A 60 9.43 5.07 -8.44
N TYR A 61 9.73 5.24 -7.16
CA TYR A 61 9.25 4.37 -6.08
C TYR A 61 7.79 4.65 -5.67
N LEU A 62 7.40 5.91 -5.49
CA LEU A 62 6.10 6.29 -4.93
C LEU A 62 5.07 6.67 -5.98
N LYS A 63 5.47 7.18 -7.14
CA LYS A 63 4.55 7.73 -8.14
C LYS A 63 3.49 6.73 -8.60
N PRO A 64 3.82 5.47 -8.95
CA PRO A 64 2.80 4.50 -9.36
C PRO A 64 1.74 4.29 -8.28
N PHE A 65 2.17 4.15 -7.02
CA PHE A 65 1.27 3.98 -5.87
C PHE A 65 0.41 5.23 -5.62
N LEU A 66 0.98 6.42 -5.69
CA LEU A 66 0.26 7.67 -5.46
C LEU A 66 -0.75 7.96 -6.56
N GLU A 67 -0.42 7.69 -7.82
CA GLU A 67 -1.34 7.87 -8.96
C GLU A 67 -2.58 6.98 -8.80
N GLU A 68 -2.40 5.70 -8.47
CA GLU A 68 -3.52 4.78 -8.20
C GLU A 68 -4.32 5.20 -6.96
N LEU A 69 -3.65 5.60 -5.87
CA LEU A 69 -4.32 6.02 -4.65
C LEU A 69 -5.16 7.28 -4.87
N ILE A 70 -4.64 8.25 -5.62
CA ILE A 70 -5.37 9.47 -5.98
C ILE A 70 -6.58 9.12 -6.84
N ALA A 71 -6.41 8.29 -7.88
CA ALA A 71 -7.52 7.85 -8.72
C ALA A 71 -8.62 7.17 -7.89
N LEU A 72 -8.26 6.27 -6.98
CA LEU A 72 -9.22 5.61 -6.07
C LEU A 72 -9.93 6.60 -5.14
N GLN A 73 -9.26 7.65 -4.68
CA GLN A 73 -9.88 8.68 -3.85
C GLN A 73 -10.80 9.61 -4.63
N THR A 74 -10.50 9.88 -5.90
CA THR A 74 -11.27 10.81 -6.74
C THR A 74 -12.43 10.14 -7.47
N GLU A 75 -12.24 8.89 -7.90
CA GLU A 75 -13.17 8.15 -8.77
C GLU A 75 -13.96 7.08 -8.00
N GLY A 76 -13.48 6.68 -6.83
CA GLY A 76 -14.04 5.56 -6.07
C GLY A 76 -13.58 4.20 -6.61
N LEU A 77 -14.02 3.12 -5.95
CA LEU A 77 -13.80 1.75 -6.40
C LEU A 77 -15.12 1.10 -6.78
N GLN A 78 -15.23 0.64 -8.02
CA GLN A 78 -16.32 -0.23 -8.44
C GLN A 78 -15.91 -1.69 -8.39
N PHE A 79 -16.65 -2.48 -7.63
CA PHE A 79 -16.50 -3.93 -7.58
C PHE A 79 -17.87 -4.57 -7.72
N GLU A 80 -18.05 -5.35 -8.78
CA GLU A 80 -19.37 -5.82 -9.22
C GLU A 80 -20.34 -4.63 -9.40
N ASP A 81 -21.51 -4.68 -8.77
CA ASP A 81 -22.52 -3.62 -8.82
C ASP A 81 -22.43 -2.64 -7.62
N ILE A 82 -21.33 -2.67 -6.86
CA ILE A 82 -21.14 -1.85 -5.65
C ILE A 82 -20.02 -0.83 -5.89
N CYS A 83 -20.34 0.44 -5.62
CA CYS A 83 -19.38 1.54 -5.60
C CYS A 83 -19.02 1.90 -4.14
N TYR A 84 -17.72 1.96 -3.87
CA TYR A 84 -17.09 2.27 -2.59
C TYR A 84 -16.34 3.60 -2.66
#